data_AF-A0A7C1P0S4-F1
#
_entry.id   AF-A0A7C1P0S4-F1
#
_cell.length_a   1.000
_cell.length_b   1.000
_cell.length_c   1.000
_cell.angle_alpha   90.00
_cell.angle_beta   90.00
_cell.angle_gamma   90.00
#
_symmetry.space_group_name_H-M   'P 1'
#
loop_
_entity.id
_entity.type
_entity.pdbx_description
1 polymer ?
#
loop_
_entity_poly.entity_id
_entity_poly.type
_entity_poly.pdbx_seq_one_letter_code
_entity_poly.pdbx_strand_id
1 'polypeptide(L)'
;METYMYTPENYLWGMVGYYIGCLLVLLYLWRFRKLIPGRYFRDLFLLLVATILLVPITAYPDGYYLAPAWFVSLFEGFTEATEKGYLRGAKPILVCYLAAVFLYLCGVIFGIYRRPARIAKSSDSSEPTGK
;
A
#
# COMPACT_ATOMS: atom_id res chain seq x y z
N MET A 1 7.97 -18.14 38.03
CA MET A 1 7.10 -17.30 37.18
C MET A 1 8.01 -16.36 36.41
N GLU A 2 8.39 -16.72 35.18
CA GLU A 2 9.02 -15.75 34.29
C GLU A 2 7.96 -14.72 33.90
N THR A 3 8.17 -13.48 34.33
CA THR A 3 7.43 -12.35 33.78
C THR A 3 7.82 -12.25 32.31
N TYR A 4 6.90 -12.56 31.40
CA TYR A 4 7.05 -12.24 29.97
C TYR A 4 7.08 -10.71 29.85
N MET A 5 8.23 -10.11 30.16
CA MET A 5 8.48 -8.71 29.91
C MET A 5 8.42 -8.51 28.40
N TYR A 6 7.71 -7.48 27.97
CA TYR A 6 7.70 -7.09 26.57
C TYR A 6 9.11 -6.62 26.20
N THR A 7 9.87 -7.48 25.55
CA THR A 7 11.24 -7.19 25.12
C THR A 7 11.24 -6.49 23.76
N PRO A 8 12.31 -5.74 23.42
CA PRO A 8 12.50 -5.19 22.08
C PRO A 8 12.46 -6.26 20.98
N GLU A 9 12.84 -7.49 21.30
CA GLU A 9 12.75 -8.65 20.40
C GLU A 9 11.29 -9.01 20.09
N ASN A 10 10.44 -9.11 21.11
CA ASN A 10 9.01 -9.39 20.92
C ASN A 10 8.33 -8.29 20.09
N TYR A 11 8.73 -7.03 20.30
CA TYR A 11 8.30 -5.90 19.47
C TYR A 11 8.71 -6.08 18.00
N LEU A 12 9.98 -6.42 17.75
CA LEU A 12 10.51 -6.62 16.41
C LEU A 12 9.76 -7.73 15.67
N TRP A 13 9.54 -8.87 16.33
CA TRP A 13 8.77 -9.98 15.77
C TRP A 13 7.30 -9.61 15.53
N GLY A 14 6.71 -8.79 16.40
CA GLY A 14 5.38 -8.22 16.19
C GLY A 14 5.31 -7.36 14.93
N MET A 15 6.30 -6.48 14.72
CA MET A 15 6.39 -5.68 13.49
C MET A 15 6.62 -6.53 12.25
N VAL A 16 7.50 -7.52 12.31
CA VAL A 16 7.74 -8.47 11.22
C VAL A 16 6.44 -9.18 10.84
N GLY A 17 5.72 -9.73 11.83
CA GLY A 17 4.42 -10.36 11.62
C GLY A 17 3.40 -9.42 10.99
N TYR A 18 3.33 -8.17 11.48
CA TYR A 18 2.44 -7.14 10.93
C TYR A 18 2.74 -6.85 9.45
N TYR A 19 4.00 -6.63 9.08
CA TYR A 19 4.37 -6.31 7.71
C TYR A 19 4.23 -7.51 6.76
N ILE A 20 4.48 -8.73 7.24
CA ILE A 20 4.17 -9.96 6.49
C ILE A 20 2.65 -10.03 6.24
N GLY A 21 1.83 -9.78 7.26
CA GLY A 21 0.37 -9.71 7.10
C GLY A 21 -0.06 -8.66 6.08
N CYS A 22 0.51 -7.46 6.13
CA CYS A 22 0.25 -6.40 5.17
C CYS A 22 0.61 -6.83 3.74
N LEU A 23 1.76 -7.49 3.56
CA LEU A 23 2.19 -8.00 2.27
C LEU A 23 1.19 -9.02 1.71
N LEU A 24 0.74 -9.97 2.54
CA LEU A 24 -0.25 -10.98 2.14
C LEU A 24 -1.58 -10.34 1.72
N VAL A 25 -2.06 -9.35 2.47
CA VAL A 25 -3.27 -8.58 2.12
C VAL A 25 -3.10 -7.84 0.79
N LEU A 26 -1.96 -7.18 0.59
CA LEU A 26 -1.68 -6.46 -0.66
C LEU A 26 -1.55 -7.41 -1.85
N LEU A 27 -0.91 -8.57 -1.70
CA LEU A 27 -0.81 -9.59 -2.73
C LEU A 27 -2.20 -10.16 -3.09
N TYR A 28 -3.04 -10.41 -2.08
CA TYR A 28 -4.42 -10.83 -2.29
C TYR A 28 -5.20 -9.77 -3.09
N LEU A 29 -5.19 -8.51 -2.66
CA LEU A 29 -5.87 -7.42 -3.37
C LEU A 29 -5.33 -7.23 -4.79
N TRP A 30 -4.02 -7.34 -4.97
CA TRP A 30 -3.39 -7.27 -6.28
C TRP A 30 -3.81 -8.43 -7.19
N ARG A 31 -3.95 -9.65 -6.67
CA ARG A 31 -4.43 -10.83 -7.41
C ARG A 31 -5.87 -10.66 -7.88
N PHE A 32 -6.71 -10.05 -7.04
CA PHE A 32 -8.14 -9.84 -7.29
C PHE A 32 -8.48 -8.47 -7.91
N ARG A 33 -7.48 -7.63 -8.20
CA ARG A 33 -7.67 -6.29 -8.80
C ARG A 33 -8.48 -6.29 -10.10
N LYS A 34 -8.57 -7.42 -10.80
CA LYS A 34 -9.34 -7.55 -12.04
C LYS A 34 -10.86 -7.48 -11.82
N LEU A 35 -11.34 -7.66 -10.59
CA LEU A 35 -12.77 -7.59 -10.24
C LEU A 35 -13.32 -6.16 -10.20
N ILE A 36 -12.48 -5.15 -9.91
CA ILE A 36 -12.92 -3.76 -9.75
C ILE A 36 -13.01 -3.09 -11.15
N PRO A 37 -14.12 -2.53 -11.63
CA PRO A 37 -14.14 -1.85 -12.93
C PRO A 37 -13.26 -0.57 -12.92
N GLY A 38 -12.52 -0.30 -14.01
CA GLY A 38 -11.70 0.90 -14.19
C GLY A 38 -10.20 0.71 -13.98
N ARG A 39 -9.41 0.79 -15.09
CA ARG A 39 -7.96 0.50 -15.09
C ARG A 39 -7.15 1.43 -14.18
N TYR A 40 -7.44 2.72 -14.20
CA TYR A 40 -6.71 3.73 -13.41
C TYR A 40 -7.11 3.73 -11.93
N PHE A 41 -8.40 3.51 -11.63
CA PHE A 41 -8.90 3.48 -10.26
C PHE A 41 -8.33 2.31 -9.45
N ARG A 42 -8.10 1.15 -10.10
CA ARG A 42 -7.48 -0.03 -9.48
C ARG A 42 -6.13 0.27 -8.84
N ASP A 43 -5.25 0.92 -9.59
CA ASP A 43 -3.88 1.15 -9.14
C ASP A 43 -3.84 2.25 -8.06
N LEU A 44 -4.68 3.28 -8.17
CA LEU A 44 -4.86 4.30 -7.12
C LEU A 44 -5.43 3.71 -5.82
N PHE A 45 -6.42 2.83 -5.92
CA PHE A 45 -7.00 2.15 -4.75
C PHE A 45 -5.96 1.25 -4.06
N LEU A 46 -5.16 0.51 -4.83
CA LEU A 46 -4.12 -0.34 -4.26
C LEU A 46 -3.02 0.50 -3.58
N LEU A 47 -2.65 1.64 -4.17
CA LEU A 47 -1.74 2.62 -3.55
C LEU A 47 -2.31 3.16 -2.24
N LEU A 48 -3.61 3.49 -2.22
CA LEU A 48 -4.28 3.96 -1.01
C LEU A 48 -4.20 2.92 0.10
N VAL A 49 -4.60 1.68 -0.17
CA VAL A 49 -4.53 0.58 0.82
C VAL A 49 -3.09 0.34 1.28
N ALA A 50 -2.12 0.35 0.37
CA ALA A 50 -0.71 0.20 0.72
C ALA A 50 -0.23 1.32 1.65
N THR A 51 -0.58 2.57 1.38
CA THR A 51 -0.18 3.71 2.22
C THR A 51 -0.86 3.70 3.59
N ILE A 52 -2.12 3.28 3.68
CA ILE A 52 -2.82 3.12 4.97
C ILE A 52 -2.11 2.06 5.82
N LEU A 53 -1.78 0.91 5.25
CA LEU A 53 -1.22 -0.22 5.99
C LEU A 53 0.27 -0.06 6.33
N LEU A 54 1.07 0.46 5.41
CA LEU A 54 2.53 0.38 5.52
C LEU A 54 3.17 1.59 6.20
N VAL A 55 2.50 2.74 6.25
CA VAL A 55 3.09 3.98 6.81
C VAL A 55 3.25 3.84 8.34
N PRO A 56 4.49 3.85 8.86
CA PRO A 56 4.74 3.82 10.29
C PRO A 56 4.75 5.25 10.89
N ILE A 57 4.41 5.35 12.17
CA ILE A 57 4.60 6.55 13.01
C ILE A 57 4.98 6.11 14.42
N THR A 58 5.57 7.00 15.23
CA THR A 58 5.82 6.71 16.65
C THR A 58 4.50 6.48 17.39
N ALA A 59 4.43 5.42 18.19
CA ALA A 59 3.25 5.07 18.98
C ALA A 59 2.94 6.16 20.03
N TYR A 60 3.98 6.77 20.59
CA TYR A 60 3.89 7.90 21.52
C TYR A 60 4.77 9.05 21.04
N PRO A 61 4.45 10.32 21.35
CA PRO A 61 5.24 11.49 20.94
C PRO A 61 6.73 11.39 21.34
N ASP A 62 6.99 10.89 22.56
CA ASP A 62 8.35 10.76 23.12
C ASP A 62 8.88 9.32 23.09
N GLY A 63 8.22 8.42 22.36
CA GLY A 63 8.53 7.00 22.32
C GLY A 63 9.36 6.60 21.09
N TYR A 64 10.23 5.59 21.27
CA TYR A 64 11.01 4.99 20.18
C TYR A 64 10.26 3.92 19.38
N TYR A 65 9.16 3.40 19.94
CA TYR A 65 8.38 2.33 19.30
C TYR A 65 7.51 2.89 18.18
N LEU A 66 7.66 2.33 16.99
CA LEU A 66 6.81 2.59 15.83
C LEU A 66 5.56 1.70 15.88
N ALA A 67 4.44 2.29 15.49
CA ALA A 67 3.18 1.62 15.23
C ALA A 67 2.65 2.05 13.85
N PRO A 68 1.74 1.29 13.25
CA PRO A 68 1.10 1.69 12.01
C PRO A 68 0.31 3.00 12.19
N ALA A 69 0.47 3.95 11.27
CA ALA A 69 -0.15 5.27 11.40
C ALA A 69 -1.69 5.21 11.42
N TRP A 70 -2.29 4.26 10.71
CA TRP A 70 -3.75 4.06 10.73
C TRP A 70 -4.23 3.62 12.12
N PHE A 71 -3.46 2.76 12.78
CA PHE A 71 -3.80 2.23 14.10
C PHE A 71 -3.68 3.33 15.16
N VAL A 72 -2.60 4.12 15.11
CA VAL A 72 -2.42 5.27 16.00
C VAL A 72 -3.53 6.30 15.81
N SER A 73 -3.87 6.64 14.56
CA SER A 73 -4.96 7.55 14.25
C SER A 73 -6.31 7.06 14.80
N LEU A 74 -6.58 5.77 14.65
CA LEU A 74 -7.83 5.15 15.06
C LEU A 74 -7.91 5.08 16.60
N PHE A 75 -6.83 4.66 17.25
CA PHE A 75 -6.75 4.58 18.70
C PHE A 75 -6.90 5.96 19.36
N GLU A 76 -6.17 6.97 18.90
CA GLU A 76 -6.27 8.34 19.44
C GLU A 76 -7.63 8.98 19.12
N GLY A 77 -8.24 8.63 17.98
CA GLY A 77 -9.59 9.08 17.64
C GLY A 77 -10.66 8.48 18.56
N PHE A 78 -10.57 7.20 18.89
CA PHE A 78 -11.53 6.52 19.77
C PHE A 78 -11.36 6.86 21.24
N THR A 79 -10.13 7.07 21.69
CA THR A 79 -9.83 7.36 23.10
C THR A 79 -9.97 8.83 23.45
N GLU A 80 -10.16 9.70 22.45
CA GLU A 80 -10.13 11.17 22.59
C GLU A 80 -8.90 11.66 23.40
N ALA A 81 -7.80 10.90 23.35
CA ALA A 81 -6.64 11.09 24.23
C ALA A 81 -5.98 12.48 24.05
N THR A 82 -6.21 13.13 22.92
CA THR A 82 -5.76 14.49 22.63
C THR A 82 -6.71 15.15 21.63
N GLU A 83 -6.93 16.46 21.76
CA GLU A 83 -7.71 17.23 20.81
C GLU A 83 -7.12 17.05 19.38
N LYS A 84 -7.91 16.46 18.49
CA LYS A 84 -7.50 16.12 17.11
C LYS A 84 -6.33 15.11 17.00
N GLY A 85 -6.14 14.22 17.98
CA GLY A 85 -5.09 13.18 17.95
C GLY A 85 -5.11 12.32 16.69
N TYR A 86 -6.29 11.99 16.16
CA TYR A 86 -6.43 11.26 14.89
C TYR A 86 -5.64 11.87 13.71
N LEU A 87 -5.46 13.20 13.67
CA LEU A 87 -4.69 13.86 12.62
C LEU A 87 -3.20 13.48 12.65
N ARG A 88 -2.67 13.06 13.80
CA ARG A 88 -1.26 12.67 13.94
C ARG A 88 -0.92 11.49 13.04
N GLY A 89 -1.78 10.46 13.03
CA GLY A 89 -1.63 9.31 12.13
C GLY A 89 -2.17 9.56 10.73
N ALA A 90 -3.21 10.37 10.56
CA ALA A 90 -3.80 10.64 9.24
C ALA A 90 -2.89 11.48 8.31
N LYS A 91 -2.16 12.47 8.86
CA LYS A 91 -1.24 13.34 8.10
C LYS A 91 -0.16 12.56 7.32
N PRO A 92 0.65 11.69 7.94
CA PRO A 92 1.70 10.97 7.22
C PRO A 92 1.12 10.02 6.17
N ILE A 93 -0.03 9.39 6.43
CA ILE A 93 -0.72 8.56 5.43
C ILE A 93 -1.05 9.40 4.19
N LEU A 94 -1.63 10.59 4.39
CA LEU A 94 -1.99 11.48 3.28
C LEU A 94 -0.77 11.94 2.48
N VAL A 95 0.31 12.36 3.16
CA VAL A 95 1.55 12.79 2.49
C VAL A 95 2.17 11.66 1.70
N CYS A 96 2.30 10.46 2.29
CA CYS A 96 2.83 9.28 1.62
C CYS A 96 1.95 8.85 0.45
N TYR A 97 0.63 8.93 0.58
CA TYR A 97 -0.30 8.63 -0.51
C TYR A 97 -0.12 9.58 -1.69
N LEU A 98 -0.10 10.90 -1.45
CA LEU A 98 0.11 11.89 -2.50
C LEU A 98 1.47 11.73 -3.18
N ALA A 99 2.53 11.48 -2.42
CA ALA A 99 3.86 11.20 -2.95
C ALA A 99 3.86 9.92 -3.82
N ALA A 100 3.21 8.85 -3.37
CA ALA A 100 3.12 7.59 -4.12
C ALA A 100 2.31 7.74 -5.41
N VAL A 101 1.20 8.49 -5.37
CA VAL A 101 0.41 8.84 -6.56
C VAL A 101 1.23 9.69 -7.54
N PHE A 102 1.97 10.68 -7.04
CA PHE A 102 2.85 11.51 -7.87
C PHE A 102 3.89 10.65 -8.60
N LEU A 103 4.59 9.77 -7.87
CA LEU A 103 5.57 8.84 -8.46
C LEU A 103 4.93 7.90 -9.48
N TYR A 104 3.74 7.38 -9.19
CA TYR A 104 2.98 6.55 -10.13
C TYR A 104 2.66 7.31 -11.43
N LEU A 105 2.15 8.54 -11.33
CA LEU A 105 1.83 9.38 -12.49
C LEU A 105 3.10 9.72 -13.29
N CYS A 106 4.20 10.07 -12.62
CA CYS A 106 5.49 10.24 -13.28
C CYS A 106 5.88 8.98 -14.04
N GLY A 107 5.85 7.80 -13.43
CA GLY A 107 6.20 6.54 -14.10
C GLY A 107 5.31 6.22 -15.31
N VAL A 108 4.03 6.59 -15.26
CA VAL A 108 3.09 6.47 -16.39
C VAL A 108 3.45 7.44 -17.52
N ILE A 109 3.74 8.71 -17.20
CA ILE A 109 4.09 9.76 -18.17
C ILE A 109 5.43 9.47 -18.84
N PHE A 110 6.45 9.10 -18.06
CA PHE A 110 7.78 8.73 -18.56
C PHE A 110 7.80 7.39 -19.31
N GLY A 111 6.66 6.70 -19.40
CA GLY A 111 6.54 5.48 -20.18
C GLY A 111 7.27 4.28 -19.57
N ILE A 112 7.67 4.33 -18.29
CA ILE A 112 8.28 3.20 -17.57
C ILE A 112 7.31 2.01 -17.53
N TYR A 113 6.00 2.26 -17.59
CA TYR A 113 4.95 1.24 -17.70
C TYR A 113 4.45 0.99 -19.13
N ARG A 114 5.15 1.47 -20.19
CA ARG A 114 4.83 1.09 -21.57
C ARG A 114 5.00 -0.41 -21.68
N ARG A 115 3.88 -1.14 -21.68
CA ARG A 115 3.83 -2.56 -22.01
C ARG A 115 4.61 -2.73 -23.32
N PRO A 116 5.53 -3.71 -23.44
CA PRO A 116 6.06 -4.07 -24.74
C PRO A 116 4.84 -4.32 -25.61
N ALA A 117 4.71 -3.55 -26.69
CA ALA A 117 3.66 -3.73 -27.67
C ALA A 117 3.68 -5.21 -28.00
N ARG A 118 2.58 -5.93 -27.72
CA ARG A 118 2.39 -7.27 -28.26
C ARG A 118 2.58 -7.11 -29.74
N ILE A 119 3.69 -7.67 -30.22
CA ILE A 119 4.13 -7.68 -31.60
C ILE A 119 2.89 -7.95 -32.44
N ALA A 120 2.49 -6.93 -33.18
CA ALA A 120 1.54 -7.04 -34.26
C ALA A 120 2.16 -7.99 -35.29
N LYS A 121 1.89 -9.28 -35.13
CA LYS A 121 2.04 -10.28 -36.19
C LYS A 121 0.68 -10.91 -36.45
N SER A 122 -0.27 -10.05 -36.79
CA SER A 122 -1.55 -10.39 -37.39
C SER A 122 -1.64 -9.70 -38.75
N SER A 123 -0.78 -10.08 -39.68
CA SER A 123 -1.02 -9.90 -41.12
C SER A 123 0.11 -10.54 -41.91
N ASP A 124 -0.31 -11.24 -42.96
CA ASP A 124 0.46 -11.85 -44.05
C ASP A 124 0.87 -13.31 -43.82
N SER A 125 0.23 -14.33 -44.41
CA SER A 125 -0.39 -14.40 -45.74
C SER A 125 -1.69 -15.22 -45.75
N SER A 126 -2.80 -14.58 -46.09
CA SER A 126 -3.92 -15.23 -46.77
C SER A 126 -3.51 -15.53 -48.20
N GLU A 127 -3.31 -16.81 -48.52
CA GLU A 127 -3.15 -17.25 -49.91
C GLU A 127 -4.55 -17.49 -50.52
N PRO A 128 -4.83 -16.99 -51.74
CA PRO A 128 -6.17 -16.93 -52.29
C PRO A 128 -6.59 -18.27 -52.89
N THR A 129 -7.85 -18.62 -52.67
CA THR A 129 -8.59 -19.64 -53.43
C THR A 129 -8.60 -19.27 -54.92
N GLY A 130 -8.09 -20.16 -55.79
CA GLY A 130 -8.20 -19.98 -57.24
C GLY A 130 -7.52 -21.01 -58.13
N LYS A 131 -8.13 -22.21 -58.23
CA LYS A 131 -8.34 -23.09 -59.41
C LYS A 131 -8.23 -24.56 -59.07
#